data_AF-W6JZV1-F1
#
_entry.id   AF-W6JZV1-F1
#
_cell.length_a   1.000
_cell.length_b   1.000
_cell.length_c   1.000
_cell.angle_alpha   90.00
_cell.angle_beta   90.00
_cell.angle_gamma   90.00
#
_symmetry.space_group_name_H-M   'P 1'
#
loop_
_entity.id
_entity.type
_entity.pdbx_description
1 polymer ?
#
loop_
_entity_poly.entity_id
_entity_poly.type
_entity_poly.pdbx_seq_one_letter_code
_entity_poly.pdbx_strand_id
1 'polypeptide(L)'
;MLLAHAATLAGARSYLAALADHARAVEASSAYERTLIELDWVHGDDTPALDTAGITHDRDIVMGLAVSAVQQLADYGVDALHIELVLASLADAHALDEP
;
A
#
# COMPACT_ATOMS: atom_id res chain seq x y z
N MET A 1 -15.03 9.65 -7.88
CA MET A 1 -14.63 8.36 -7.29
C MET A 1 -15.81 7.74 -6.54
N LEU A 2 -16.01 6.42 -6.62
CA LEU A 2 -17.03 5.70 -5.83
C LEU A 2 -16.60 5.61 -4.35
N LEU A 3 -17.55 5.55 -3.41
CA LEU A 3 -17.21 5.41 -1.98
C LEU A 3 -16.40 4.13 -1.70
N ALA A 4 -16.74 3.03 -2.37
CA ALA A 4 -16.00 1.77 -2.24
C ALA A 4 -14.56 1.90 -2.74
N HIS A 5 -14.33 2.58 -3.87
CA HIS A 5 -12.98 2.88 -4.38
C HIS A 5 -12.20 3.74 -3.38
N ALA A 6 -12.82 4.81 -2.88
CA ALA A 6 -12.19 5.69 -1.89
C ALA A 6 -11.76 4.93 -0.63
N ALA A 7 -12.63 4.04 -0.13
CA ALA A 7 -12.34 3.23 1.04
C ALA A 7 -11.21 2.22 0.78
N THR A 8 -11.20 1.55 -0.38
CA THR A 8 -10.13 0.64 -0.78
C THR A 8 -8.79 1.37 -0.91
N LEU A 9 -8.78 2.56 -1.53
CA LEU A 9 -7.57 3.40 -1.66
C LEU A 9 -7.05 3.85 -0.29
N ALA A 10 -7.94 4.36 0.56
CA ALA A 10 -7.57 4.79 1.91
C ALA A 10 -7.00 3.63 2.74
N GLY A 11 -7.58 2.43 2.62
CA GLY A 11 -7.05 1.21 3.24
C GLY A 11 -5.67 0.83 2.73
N ALA A 12 -5.47 0.79 1.41
CA ALA A 12 -4.17 0.51 0.81
C ALA A 12 -3.09 1.49 1.30
N ARG A 13 -3.40 2.79 1.34
CA ARG A 13 -2.49 3.82 1.88
C ARG A 13 -2.14 3.57 3.35
N SER A 14 -3.12 3.25 4.18
CA SER A 14 -2.88 2.97 5.61
C SER A 14 -2.03 1.73 5.83
N TYR A 15 -2.24 0.66 5.04
CA TYR A 15 -1.41 -0.54 5.15
C TYR A 15 0.03 -0.29 4.70
N LEU A 16 0.24 0.46 3.61
CA LEU A 16 1.59 0.85 3.17
C LEU A 16 2.29 1.75 4.20
N ALA A 17 1.58 2.73 4.76
CA ALA A 17 2.13 3.58 5.83
C ALA A 17 2.49 2.76 7.08
N ALA A 18 1.63 1.82 7.49
CA ALA A 18 1.92 0.93 8.61
C ALA A 18 3.14 0.01 8.34
N LEU A 19 3.32 -0.47 7.10
CA LEU A 19 4.52 -1.23 6.71
C LEU A 19 5.77 -0.36 6.78
N ALA A 20 5.71 0.89 6.30
CA ALA A 20 6.82 1.84 6.39
C ALA A 20 7.20 2.16 7.85
N ASP A 21 6.21 2.42 8.71
CA ASP A 21 6.38 2.72 10.14
C ASP A 21 6.94 1.53 10.94
N HIS A 22 6.72 0.31 10.47
CA HIS A 22 7.09 -0.93 11.17
C HIS A 22 8.20 -1.74 10.47
N ALA A 23 8.78 -1.20 9.41
CA ALA A 23 9.91 -1.80 8.71
C ALA A 23 11.11 -1.99 9.65
N ARG A 24 11.86 -3.08 9.45
CA ARG A 24 13.05 -3.43 10.24
C ARG A 24 14.26 -2.58 9.88
N ALA A 25 14.33 -2.10 8.64
CA ALA A 25 15.44 -1.33 8.09
C ALA A 25 14.94 -0.03 7.44
N VAL A 26 15.80 0.99 7.43
CA VAL A 26 15.49 2.30 6.83
C VAL A 26 15.29 2.17 5.32
N GLU A 27 16.04 1.28 4.68
CA GLU A 27 15.94 0.97 3.27
C GLU A 27 14.57 0.37 2.92
N ALA A 28 14.09 -0.58 3.72
CA ALA A 28 12.76 -1.17 3.58
C ALA A 28 11.66 -0.13 3.85
N SER A 29 11.79 0.66 4.91
CA SER A 29 10.86 1.77 5.22
C SER A 29 10.73 2.73 4.04
N SER A 30 11.87 3.16 3.48
CA SER A 30 11.92 4.04 2.31
C SER A 30 11.31 3.41 1.06
N ALA A 31 11.44 2.09 0.89
CA ALA A 31 10.85 1.36 -0.24
C ALA A 31 9.31 1.27 -0.13
N TYR A 32 8.76 1.06 1.07
CA TYR A 32 7.32 1.13 1.29
C TYR A 32 6.77 2.55 1.07
N GLU A 33 7.46 3.58 1.56
CA GLU A 33 7.11 4.99 1.30
C GLU A 33 7.12 5.31 -0.20
N ARG A 34 8.12 4.78 -0.94
CA ARG A 34 8.16 4.93 -2.40
C ARG A 34 6.96 4.27 -3.08
N THR A 35 6.59 3.07 -2.63
CA THR A 35 5.41 2.35 -3.12
C THR A 35 4.13 3.14 -2.86
N LEU A 36 4.02 3.80 -1.70
CA LEU A 36 2.91 4.71 -1.37
C LEU A 36 2.85 5.91 -2.33
N ILE A 37 4.00 6.53 -2.63
CA ILE A 37 4.08 7.64 -3.59
C ILE A 37 3.63 7.20 -4.99
N GLU A 38 4.06 6.01 -5.43
CA GLU A 38 3.67 5.43 -6.72
C GLU A 38 2.15 5.17 -6.78
N LEU A 39 1.56 4.64 -5.70
CA LEU A 39 0.11 4.47 -5.57
C LEU A 39 -0.65 5.81 -5.64
N ASP A 40 -0.12 6.84 -5.00
CA ASP A 40 -0.74 8.17 -4.95
C ASP A 40 -0.69 8.89 -6.30
N TRP A 41 0.38 8.70 -7.08
CA TRP A 41 0.49 9.22 -8.44
C TRP A 41 -0.61 8.69 -9.36
N VAL A 42 -1.00 7.42 -9.19
CA VAL A 42 -2.09 6.80 -9.96
C VAL A 42 -3.44 7.46 -9.64
N HIS A 43 -3.61 7.97 -8.42
CA HIS A 43 -4.89 8.47 -7.90
C HIS A 43 -4.96 9.99 -7.69
N GLY A 44 -3.90 10.73 -8.02
CA GLY A 44 -3.87 12.19 -7.93
C GLY A 44 -3.86 12.76 -6.50
N ASP A 45 -3.50 11.96 -5.49
CA ASP A 45 -3.46 12.32 -4.07
C ASP A 45 -4.81 12.81 -3.48
N ASP A 46 -5.94 12.41 -4.07
CA ASP A 46 -7.26 12.93 -3.72
C ASP A 46 -7.87 12.33 -2.43
N THR A 47 -7.19 11.37 -1.77
CA THR A 47 -7.78 10.60 -0.65
C THR A 47 -6.80 10.42 0.52
N PRO A 48 -7.13 10.88 1.74
CA PRO A 48 -6.28 10.63 2.90
C PRO A 48 -6.25 9.15 3.26
N ALA A 49 -5.16 8.72 3.89
CA ALA A 49 -5.10 7.42 4.56
C ALA A 49 -6.12 7.35 5.71
N LEU A 50 -6.59 6.14 6.03
CA LEU A 50 -7.28 5.88 7.30
C LEU A 50 -6.30 5.97 8.48
N ASP A 51 -6.83 6.22 9.67
CA ASP A 51 -6.08 6.11 10.92
C ASP A 51 -5.44 4.71 11.01
N THR A 52 -4.12 4.67 11.18
CA THR A 52 -3.37 3.43 11.36
C THR A 52 -3.52 2.89 12.78
N ALA A 53 -4.09 3.67 13.71
CA ALA A 53 -4.38 3.22 15.07
C ALA A 53 -5.37 2.03 15.05
N GLY A 54 -4.87 0.84 15.38
CA GLY A 54 -5.63 -0.41 15.38
C GLY A 54 -5.28 -1.36 14.24
N ILE A 55 -4.42 -0.95 13.29
CA ILE A 55 -3.76 -1.88 12.39
C ILE A 55 -2.78 -2.72 13.22
N THR A 56 -2.76 -4.03 12.96
CA THR A 56 -1.82 -4.95 13.64
C THR A 56 -0.38 -4.61 13.28
N HIS A 57 0.55 -4.85 14.20
CA HIS A 57 1.99 -4.71 13.94
C HIS A 57 2.59 -5.97 13.28
N ASP A 58 1.77 -7.00 13.07
CA ASP A 58 2.17 -8.21 12.35
C ASP A 58 2.28 -7.91 10.85
N ARG A 59 3.52 -7.69 10.40
CA ARG A 59 3.83 -7.29 9.02
C ARG A 59 3.33 -8.26 7.97
N ASP A 60 3.32 -9.57 8.24
CA ASP A 60 2.90 -10.54 7.23
C ASP A 60 1.38 -10.44 7.00
N ILE A 61 0.63 -10.18 8.07
CA ILE A 61 -0.80 -9.88 7.99
C ILE A 61 -1.03 -8.55 7.27
N VAL A 62 -0.31 -7.48 7.63
CA VAL A 62 -0.45 -6.17 6.98
C VAL A 62 -0.08 -6.24 5.50
N MET A 63 0.96 -6.99 5.14
CA MET A 63 1.36 -7.24 3.76
C MET A 63 0.25 -7.92 2.96
N GLY A 64 -0.37 -8.97 3.51
CA GLY A 64 -1.51 -9.62 2.86
C GLY A 64 -2.71 -8.68 2.66
N LEU A 65 -2.97 -7.79 3.63
CA LEU A 65 -4.02 -6.76 3.52
C LEU A 65 -3.66 -5.69 2.48
N ALA A 66 -2.41 -5.23 2.44
CA ALA A 66 -1.91 -4.27 1.45
C ALA A 66 -2.05 -4.81 0.03
N VAL A 67 -1.58 -6.05 -0.20
CA VAL A 67 -1.69 -6.72 -1.51
C VAL A 67 -3.15 -6.85 -1.94
N SER A 68 -4.02 -7.32 -1.04
CA SER A 68 -5.45 -7.49 -1.34
C SER A 68 -6.12 -6.16 -1.69
N ALA A 69 -5.82 -5.09 -0.93
CA ALA A 69 -6.38 -3.76 -1.16
C ALA A 69 -5.89 -3.16 -2.49
N VAL A 70 -4.59 -3.26 -2.80
CA VAL A 70 -4.01 -2.77 -4.06
C VAL A 70 -4.58 -3.55 -5.25
N GLN A 71 -4.72 -4.87 -5.16
CA GLN A 71 -5.33 -5.69 -6.21
C GLN A 71 -6.79 -5.28 -6.49
N GLN A 72 -7.57 -5.04 -5.43
CA GLN A 72 -8.97 -4.65 -5.56
C GLN A 72 -9.15 -3.29 -6.27
N LEU A 73 -8.11 -2.43 -6.31
CA LEU A 73 -8.19 -1.17 -7.06
C LEU A 73 -8.40 -1.37 -8.57
N ALA A 74 -7.96 -2.51 -9.13
CA ALA A 74 -8.21 -2.84 -10.54
C ALA A 74 -9.71 -2.94 -10.86
N ASP A 75 -10.54 -3.34 -9.89
CA ASP A 75 -12.00 -3.45 -10.06
C ASP A 75 -12.70 -2.09 -10.19
N TYR A 76 -12.02 -0.99 -9.86
CA TYR A 76 -12.55 0.37 -9.93
C TYR A 76 -12.07 1.15 -11.17
N GLY A 77 -11.49 0.47 -12.15
CA GLY A 77 -11.07 1.07 -13.42
C GLY A 77 -9.69 1.73 -13.37
N VAL A 78 -8.88 1.41 -12.35
CA VAL A 78 -7.45 1.71 -12.33
C VAL A 78 -6.74 0.83 -13.35
N ASP A 79 -5.75 1.38 -14.05
CA ASP A 79 -4.98 0.63 -15.05
C ASP A 79 -4.29 -0.58 -14.40
N ALA A 80 -4.60 -1.78 -14.90
CA ALA A 80 -4.09 -3.03 -14.38
C ALA A 80 -2.56 -3.10 -14.42
N LEU A 81 -1.91 -2.51 -15.43
CA LEU A 81 -0.45 -2.47 -15.48
C LEU A 81 0.12 -1.65 -14.32
N HIS A 82 -0.49 -0.52 -13.98
CA HIS A 82 -0.07 0.28 -12.83
C HIS A 82 -0.28 -0.46 -11.52
N ILE A 83 -1.38 -1.21 -11.37
CA ILE A 83 -1.60 -2.07 -10.19
C ILE A 83 -0.49 -3.11 -10.05
N GLU A 84 -0.12 -3.80 -11.14
CA GLU A 84 0.96 -4.79 -11.11
C GLU A 84 2.32 -4.16 -10.77
N LEU A 85 2.61 -2.94 -11.24
CA LEU A 85 3.84 -2.23 -10.88
C LEU A 85 3.89 -1.87 -9.40
N VAL A 86 2.78 -1.38 -8.82
CA VAL A 86 2.69 -1.10 -7.38
C VAL A 86 2.85 -2.39 -6.57
N LEU A 87 2.25 -3.50 -7.01
CA LEU A 87 2.41 -4.80 -6.36
C LEU A 87 3.85 -5.33 -6.44
N ALA A 88 4.54 -5.11 -7.57
CA ALA A 88 5.94 -5.46 -7.72
C ALA A 88 6.82 -4.63 -6.77
N SER A 89 6.64 -3.29 -6.73
CA SER A 89 7.34 -2.41 -5.80
C SER A 89 7.11 -2.81 -4.34
N LEU A 90 5.87 -3.20 -4.00
CA LEU A 90 5.52 -3.69 -2.67
C LEU A 90 6.23 -5.00 -2.31
N ALA A 91 6.28 -5.95 -3.25
CA ALA A 91 6.98 -7.22 -3.07
C ALA A 91 8.49 -7.01 -2.90
N ASP A 92 9.10 -6.13 -3.69
CA ASP A 92 10.51 -5.77 -3.58
C ASP A 92 10.81 -5.11 -2.22
N ALA A 93 9.94 -4.19 -1.77
CA ALA A 93 10.06 -3.56 -0.45
C ALA A 93 9.98 -4.60 0.69
N HIS A 94 9.09 -5.58 0.57
CA HIS A 94 8.95 -6.64 1.55
C HIS A 94 10.13 -7.60 1.57
N ALA A 95 10.67 -7.96 0.39
CA ALA A 95 11.89 -8.76 0.30
C ALA A 95 13.11 -8.07 0.94
N LEU A 96 13.17 -6.73 0.87
CA LEU A 96 14.19 -5.94 1.59
C LEU A 96 13.96 -5.91 3.12
N ASP A 97 12.76 -6.20 3.59
CA ASP A 97 12.35 -6.18 4.99
C ASP A 97 12.41 -7.57 5.66
N GLU A 98 12.69 -8.61 4.86
CA GLU A 98 13.02 -9.95 5.35
C GLU A 98 14.40 -9.94 6.05
N PRO A 99 14.59 -10.81 7.08
CA PRO A 99 15.82 -10.84 7.88
C PRO A 99 17.06 -11.38 7.15
#